data_AF-A0A9C8KB09-F1
#
_entry.id   AF-A0A9C8KB09-F1
#
_cell.length_a   1.000
_cell.length_b   1.000
_cell.length_c   1.000
_cell.angle_alpha   90.00
_cell.angle_beta   90.00
_cell.angle_gamma   90.00
#
_symmetry.space_group_name_H-M   'P 1'
#
loop_
_entity.id
_entity.type
_entity.pdbx_description
1 polymer ?
#
loop_
_entity_poly.entity_id
_entity_poly.type
_entity_poly.pdbx_seq_one_letter_code
_entity_poly.pdbx_strand_id
1 'polypeptide(L)'
;DESDVIIIISNSGRNAIPIEMAIKAKKEGLKVIAITSLEQSKKYASKHESGKKLYEIADIVIDNQVPPGDGILNAKGKLYGPASSVLGIIIVNILSTEAIKLSMAKGVEVPIFQSQNIDETGANNNSLYDRLESRIKHF
;
A
#
# COMPACT_ATOMS: atom_id res chain seq x y z
N ASP A 1 6.58 14.05 7.60
CA ASP A 1 6.76 14.26 9.06
C ASP A 1 6.92 12.93 9.79
N GLU A 2 7.53 12.94 10.98
CA GLU A 2 7.73 11.70 11.77
C GLU A 2 6.41 11.03 12.20
N SER A 3 5.30 11.78 12.19
CA SER A 3 3.95 11.25 12.41
C SER A 3 3.33 10.57 11.18
N ASP A 4 3.97 10.66 10.01
CA ASP A 4 3.46 10.05 8.79
C ASP A 4 3.78 8.55 8.72
N VAL A 5 2.94 7.86 7.95
CA VAL A 5 3.10 6.44 7.63
C VAL A 5 3.26 6.31 6.13
N ILE A 6 4.18 5.44 5.70
CA ILE A 6 4.32 5.07 4.29
C ILE A 6 3.93 3.61 4.08
N ILE A 7 3.12 3.37 3.05
CA ILE A 7 2.79 2.02 2.57
C ILE A 7 3.59 1.79 1.30
N ILE A 8 4.44 0.76 1.29
CA ILE A 8 5.26 0.37 0.15
C ILE A 8 4.77 -0.99 -0.34
N ILE A 9 4.29 -1.03 -1.58
CA ILE A 9 3.71 -2.22 -2.19
C ILE A 9 4.69 -2.77 -3.22
N SER A 10 5.17 -4.00 -3.03
CA SER A 10 6.02 -4.67 -4.00
C SER A 10 5.88 -6.18 -3.84
N ASN A 11 5.29 -6.86 -4.83
CA ASN A 11 4.97 -8.28 -4.67
C ASN A 11 6.21 -9.15 -4.39
N SER A 12 7.35 -8.84 -5.03
CA SER A 12 8.61 -9.54 -4.77
C SER A 12 9.46 -8.93 -3.65
N GLY A 13 9.29 -7.63 -3.37
CA GLY A 13 10.10 -6.91 -2.38
C GLY A 13 11.61 -6.97 -2.57
N ARG A 14 12.11 -7.30 -3.78
CA ARG A 14 13.54 -7.61 -4.02
C ARG A 14 14.33 -6.57 -4.81
N ASN A 15 13.67 -5.58 -5.43
CA ASN A 15 14.31 -4.59 -6.29
C ASN A 15 14.79 -3.38 -5.49
N ALA A 16 15.76 -2.64 -6.02
CA ALA A 16 16.38 -1.49 -5.36
C ALA A 16 15.35 -0.42 -4.92
N ILE A 17 14.48 0.06 -5.82
CA ILE A 17 13.53 1.14 -5.52
C ILE A 17 12.68 0.92 -4.25
N PRO A 18 11.89 -0.16 -4.10
CA PRO A 18 11.08 -0.34 -2.89
C PRO A 18 11.94 -0.48 -1.62
N ILE A 19 13.14 -1.05 -1.75
CA ILE A 19 14.08 -1.24 -0.64
C ILE A 19 14.69 0.10 -0.21
N GLU A 20 15.19 0.89 -1.15
CA GLU A 20 15.75 2.23 -0.92
C GLU A 20 14.69 3.17 -0.35
N MET A 21 13.47 3.10 -0.86
CA MET A 21 12.34 3.88 -0.33
C MET A 21 12.04 3.52 1.13
N ALA A 22 12.02 2.22 1.46
CA ALA A 22 11.83 1.77 2.83
C ALA A 22 12.98 2.24 3.74
N ILE A 23 14.23 2.10 3.31
CA ILE A 23 15.41 2.55 4.05
C ILE A 23 15.35 4.06 4.29
N LYS A 24 15.01 4.84 3.27
CA LYS A 24 14.88 6.30 3.37
C LYS A 24 13.77 6.68 4.35
N ALA A 25 12.60 6.08 4.23
CA ALA A 25 11.49 6.33 5.15
C ALA A 25 11.86 6.02 6.60
N LYS A 26 12.56 4.89 6.86
CA LYS A 26 13.08 4.56 8.19
C LYS A 26 14.08 5.60 8.70
N LYS A 27 14.97 6.12 7.84
CA LYS A 27 15.91 7.19 8.20
C LYS A 27 15.21 8.51 8.55
N GLU A 28 14.07 8.78 7.90
CA GLU A 28 13.24 9.96 8.15
C GLU A 28 12.25 9.77 9.33
N GLY A 29 12.33 8.64 10.05
CA GLY A 29 11.52 8.38 11.24
C GLY A 29 10.11 7.84 10.95
N LEU A 30 9.74 7.64 9.68
CA LEU A 30 8.41 7.17 9.31
C LEU A 30 8.21 5.70 9.69
N LYS A 31 6.95 5.36 10.00
CA LYS A 31 6.51 3.97 10.06
C LYS A 31 6.35 3.41 8.65
N VAL A 32 6.95 2.25 8.39
CA VAL A 32 6.92 1.58 7.08
C VAL A 32 6.01 0.37 7.16
N ILE A 33 4.97 0.34 6.34
CA ILE A 33 4.11 -0.82 6.11
C ILE A 33 4.46 -1.40 4.73
N ALA A 34 4.78 -2.69 4.66
CA ALA A 34 5.00 -3.39 3.40
C ALA A 34 3.81 -4.28 3.06
N ILE A 35 3.34 -4.21 1.80
CA ILE A 35 2.44 -5.20 1.22
C ILE A 35 3.24 -5.98 0.17
N THR A 36 3.42 -7.28 0.40
CA THR A 36 4.27 -8.17 -0.42
C THR A 36 3.72 -9.59 -0.44
N SER A 37 4.14 -10.42 -1.38
CA SER A 37 4.05 -11.87 -1.23
C SER A 37 5.26 -12.36 -0.43
N LEU A 38 5.05 -12.89 0.78
CA LEU A 38 6.16 -13.42 1.58
C LEU A 38 6.77 -14.65 0.92
N GLU A 39 5.95 -15.50 0.29
CA GLU A 39 6.44 -16.69 -0.41
C GLU A 39 7.38 -16.29 -1.56
N GLN A 40 6.93 -15.38 -2.44
CA GLN A 40 7.75 -14.90 -3.55
C GLN A 40 8.98 -14.15 -3.07
N SER A 41 8.83 -13.30 -2.05
CA SER A 41 9.94 -12.51 -1.53
C SER A 41 11.01 -13.40 -0.91
N LYS A 42 10.64 -14.39 -0.09
CA LYS A 42 11.60 -15.35 0.50
C LYS A 42 12.28 -16.22 -0.55
N LYS A 43 11.57 -16.66 -1.59
CA LYS A 43 12.08 -17.57 -2.63
C LYS A 43 13.24 -17.01 -3.46
N TYR A 44 13.23 -15.72 -3.77
CA TYR A 44 14.23 -15.12 -4.67
C TYR A 44 15.22 -14.21 -3.93
N ALA A 45 16.49 -14.23 -4.34
CA ALA A 45 17.54 -13.37 -3.76
C ALA A 45 17.25 -11.87 -3.97
N SER A 46 17.71 -11.01 -3.06
CA SER A 46 17.62 -9.56 -3.26
C SER A 46 18.42 -9.12 -4.48
N LYS A 47 17.99 -8.02 -5.12
CA LYS A 47 18.73 -7.29 -6.16
C LYS A 47 19.25 -5.94 -5.65
N HIS A 48 19.06 -5.62 -4.38
CA HIS A 48 19.64 -4.44 -3.75
C HIS A 48 20.99 -4.80 -3.11
N GLU A 49 21.93 -3.86 -3.14
CA GLU A 49 23.31 -4.04 -2.64
C GLU A 49 23.39 -4.47 -1.16
N SER A 50 22.42 -4.06 -0.34
CA SER A 50 22.37 -4.48 1.08
C SER A 50 22.05 -5.95 1.29
N GLY A 51 21.64 -6.68 0.25
CA GLY A 51 21.17 -8.07 0.35
C GLY A 51 19.78 -8.22 1.00
N LYS A 52 19.24 -7.16 1.61
CA LYS A 52 17.93 -7.16 2.28
C LYS A 52 16.78 -7.12 1.29
N LYS A 53 15.58 -7.49 1.76
CA LYS A 53 14.30 -7.40 1.07
C LYS A 53 13.37 -6.44 1.81
N LEU A 54 12.33 -5.97 1.12
CA LEU A 54 11.38 -4.99 1.65
C LEU A 54 10.79 -5.43 3.01
N TYR A 55 10.37 -6.69 3.14
CA TYR A 55 9.75 -7.19 4.38
C TYR A 55 10.72 -7.19 5.58
N GLU A 56 12.04 -7.16 5.34
CA GLU A 56 13.07 -7.16 6.40
C GLU A 56 13.35 -5.74 6.93
N ILE A 57 12.81 -4.71 6.27
CA ILE A 57 13.01 -3.31 6.61
C ILE A 57 11.73 -2.70 7.19
N ALA A 58 10.56 -3.18 6.75
CA ALA A 58 9.27 -2.68 7.19
C ALA A 58 9.00 -2.95 8.68
N ASP A 59 8.27 -2.03 9.32
CA ASP A 59 7.79 -2.21 10.70
C ASP A 59 6.61 -3.18 10.76
N ILE A 60 5.74 -3.14 9.75
CA ILE A 60 4.58 -4.02 9.60
C ILE A 60 4.63 -4.64 8.22
N VAL A 61 4.42 -5.95 8.15
CA VAL A 61 4.35 -6.69 6.89
C VAL A 61 2.97 -7.31 6.75
N ILE A 62 2.31 -6.99 5.64
CA ILE A 62 1.06 -7.60 5.22
C ILE A 62 1.37 -8.53 4.05
N ASP A 63 1.20 -9.82 4.29
CA ASP A 63 1.35 -10.84 3.27
C ASP A 63 0.10 -10.90 2.41
N ASN A 64 0.23 -10.65 1.11
CA ASN A 64 -0.89 -10.76 0.17
C ASN A 64 -1.16 -12.21 -0.26
N GLN A 65 -0.31 -13.17 0.17
CA GLN A 65 -0.45 -14.61 -0.07
C GLN A 65 -0.49 -15.02 -1.55
N VAL A 66 -0.07 -14.13 -2.46
CA VAL A 66 -0.01 -14.46 -3.88
C VAL A 66 1.19 -15.37 -4.13
N PRO A 67 1.02 -16.49 -4.85
CA PRO A 67 2.11 -17.41 -5.10
C PRO A 67 3.20 -16.80 -5.99
N PRO A 68 4.42 -17.36 -5.98
CA PRO A 68 5.52 -16.92 -6.81
C PRO A 68 5.17 -16.89 -8.30
N GLY A 69 5.40 -15.73 -8.91
CA GLY A 69 5.07 -15.48 -10.33
C GLY A 69 3.82 -14.65 -10.53
N ASP A 70 3.09 -14.31 -9.45
CA ASP A 70 1.89 -13.46 -9.49
C ASP A 70 0.86 -13.97 -10.52
N GLY A 71 0.56 -15.25 -10.47
CA GLY A 71 -0.48 -15.86 -11.28
C GLY A 71 -1.09 -17.03 -10.54
N ILE A 72 -2.42 -17.01 -10.42
CA ILE A 72 -3.18 -18.04 -9.68
C ILE A 72 -3.74 -19.14 -10.59
N LEU A 73 -3.61 -18.97 -11.91
CA LEU A 73 -4.02 -19.95 -12.91
C LEU A 73 -2.81 -20.45 -13.71
N ASN A 74 -2.89 -21.68 -14.23
CA ASN A 74 -1.83 -22.29 -15.02
C ASN A 74 -2.39 -22.81 -16.36
N ALA A 75 -1.74 -22.42 -17.46
CA ALA A 75 -2.00 -22.98 -18.78
C ALA A 75 -0.67 -23.40 -19.41
N LYS A 76 -0.47 -24.72 -19.58
CA LYS A 76 0.74 -25.30 -20.20
C LYS A 76 2.05 -24.81 -19.54
N GLY A 77 2.07 -24.74 -18.20
CA GLY A 77 3.24 -24.31 -17.43
C GLY A 77 3.44 -22.79 -17.39
N LYS A 78 2.56 -22.00 -18.01
CA LYS A 78 2.58 -20.54 -17.94
C LYS A 78 1.54 -20.06 -16.93
N LEU A 79 1.97 -19.26 -15.97
CA LEU A 79 1.09 -18.64 -14.99
C LEU A 79 0.36 -17.44 -15.61
N TYR A 80 -0.92 -17.27 -15.25
CA TYR A 80 -1.75 -16.13 -15.64
C TYR A 80 -2.79 -15.84 -14.55
N GLY A 81 -3.54 -14.76 -14.73
CA GLY A 81 -4.46 -14.25 -13.71
C GLY A 81 -3.70 -13.65 -12.53
N PRO A 82 -3.05 -12.48 -12.72
CA PRO A 82 -2.36 -11.81 -11.62
C PRO A 82 -3.36 -11.35 -10.56
N ALA A 83 -3.05 -11.67 -9.31
CA ALA A 83 -3.93 -11.42 -8.18
C ALA A 83 -3.38 -10.32 -7.26
N SER A 84 -2.07 -10.02 -7.34
CA SER A 84 -1.42 -9.10 -6.39
C SER A 84 -2.01 -7.69 -6.41
N SER A 85 -2.38 -7.17 -7.58
CA SER A 85 -3.03 -5.85 -7.69
C SER A 85 -4.42 -5.84 -7.07
N VAL A 86 -5.25 -6.82 -7.39
CA VAL A 86 -6.63 -6.91 -6.87
C VAL A 86 -6.61 -7.05 -5.35
N LEU A 87 -5.79 -7.95 -4.83
CA LEU A 87 -5.63 -8.14 -3.39
C LEU A 87 -4.99 -6.93 -2.73
N GLY A 88 -4.00 -6.29 -3.38
CA GLY A 88 -3.40 -5.05 -2.89
C GLY A 88 -4.41 -3.92 -2.74
N ILE A 89 -5.29 -3.73 -3.73
CA ILE A 89 -6.39 -2.75 -3.67
C ILE A 89 -7.33 -3.07 -2.51
N ILE A 90 -7.75 -4.33 -2.36
CA ILE A 90 -8.62 -4.77 -1.25
C ILE A 90 -7.95 -4.48 0.10
N ILE A 91 -6.67 -4.83 0.26
CA ILE A 91 -5.91 -4.60 1.50
C ILE A 91 -5.87 -3.10 1.82
N VAL A 92 -5.49 -2.24 0.85
CA VAL A 92 -5.41 -0.79 1.07
C VAL A 92 -6.77 -0.19 1.42
N ASN A 93 -7.85 -0.66 0.76
CA ASN A 93 -9.20 -0.22 1.09
C ASN A 93 -9.59 -0.62 2.52
N ILE A 94 -9.33 -1.86 2.94
CA ILE A 94 -9.61 -2.34 4.29
C ILE A 94 -8.82 -1.54 5.33
N LEU A 95 -7.53 -1.29 5.09
CA LEU A 95 -6.69 -0.48 5.98
C LEU A 95 -7.27 0.94 6.13
N SER A 96 -7.68 1.54 5.01
CA SER A 96 -8.22 2.90 5.00
C SER A 96 -9.55 2.98 5.73
N THR A 97 -10.47 2.05 5.47
CA THR A 97 -11.80 2.04 6.11
C THR A 97 -11.71 1.75 7.61
N GLU A 98 -10.86 0.82 8.05
CA GLU A 98 -10.67 0.56 9.47
C GLU A 98 -9.97 1.74 10.17
N ALA A 99 -9.00 2.39 9.52
CA ALA A 99 -8.39 3.61 10.04
C ALA A 99 -9.41 4.75 10.22
N ILE A 100 -10.31 4.95 9.24
CA ILE A 100 -11.41 5.92 9.33
C ILE A 100 -12.30 5.57 10.54
N LYS A 101 -12.76 4.33 10.63
CA LYS A 101 -13.65 3.87 11.71
C LYS A 101 -13.03 4.07 13.11
N LEU A 102 -11.77 3.66 13.29
CA LEU A 102 -11.05 3.82 14.55
C LEU A 102 -10.81 5.30 14.91
N SER A 103 -10.59 6.15 13.90
CA SER A 103 -10.42 7.60 14.09
C SER A 103 -11.73 8.26 14.52
N MET A 104 -12.83 7.95 13.83
CA MET A 104 -14.16 8.45 14.18
C MET A 104 -14.60 8.00 15.58
N ALA A 105 -14.32 6.75 15.97
CA ALA A 105 -14.59 6.24 17.32
C ALA A 105 -13.82 7.01 18.41
N LYS A 106 -12.74 7.70 18.05
CA LYS A 106 -11.95 8.57 18.94
C LYS A 106 -12.37 10.05 18.85
N GLY A 107 -13.45 10.36 18.14
CA GLY A 107 -13.92 11.74 17.93
C GLY A 107 -13.07 12.55 16.96
N VAL A 108 -12.19 11.90 16.17
CA VAL A 108 -11.41 12.59 15.13
C VAL A 108 -12.29 12.76 13.89
N GLU A 109 -12.42 14.00 13.42
CA GLU A 109 -13.06 14.30 12.14
C GLU A 109 -12.13 13.89 10.99
N VAL A 110 -12.60 12.97 10.14
CA VAL A 110 -11.83 12.44 9.02
C VAL A 110 -12.37 13.00 7.70
N PRO A 111 -11.53 13.61 6.84
CA PRO A 111 -11.96 14.03 5.52
C PRO A 111 -12.27 12.81 4.63
N ILE A 112 -13.51 12.71 4.14
CA ILE A 112 -13.97 11.58 3.31
C ILE A 112 -14.57 12.15 2.03
N PHE A 113 -14.01 11.77 0.87
CA PHE A 113 -14.60 12.10 -0.42
C PHE A 113 -15.95 11.40 -0.58
N GLN A 114 -16.95 12.17 -0.99
CA GLN A 114 -18.27 11.67 -1.30
C GLN A 114 -18.41 11.40 -2.80
N SER A 115 -19.21 10.40 -3.17
CA SER A 115 -19.51 10.10 -4.56
C SER A 115 -20.27 11.26 -5.20
N GLN A 116 -19.75 11.80 -6.30
CA GLN A 116 -20.42 12.85 -7.06
C GLN A 116 -21.61 12.36 -7.90
N ASN A 117 -21.82 11.03 -7.99
CA ASN A 117 -22.93 10.43 -8.72
C ASN A 117 -24.18 10.21 -7.85
N ILE A 118 -24.25 10.83 -6.67
CA ILE A 118 -25.38 10.71 -5.74
C ILE A 118 -25.91 12.12 -5.44
N ASP A 119 -26.87 12.56 -6.25
CA ASP A 119 -27.47 13.90 -6.17
C ASP A 119 -28.08 14.19 -4.80
N GLU A 120 -28.60 13.15 -4.14
CA GLU A 120 -29.27 13.19 -2.83
C GLU A 120 -28.37 13.69 -1.70
N THR A 121 -27.05 13.59 -1.87
CA THR A 121 -26.10 13.95 -0.81
C THR A 121 -25.73 15.43 -0.80
N GLY A 122 -26.02 16.18 -1.86
CA GLY A 122 -25.52 17.55 -2.02
C GLY A 122 -23.99 17.65 -1.89
N ALA A 123 -23.28 16.55 -2.14
CA ALA A 123 -21.86 16.39 -1.85
C ALA A 123 -21.02 17.44 -2.56
N ASN A 124 -20.32 18.27 -1.77
CA ASN A 124 -19.33 19.21 -2.28
C ASN A 124 -17.95 18.86 -1.73
N ASN A 125 -17.11 18.27 -2.58
CA ASN A 125 -15.74 17.89 -2.24
C ASN A 125 -14.72 19.03 -2.41
N ASN A 126 -15.13 20.25 -2.80
CA ASN A 126 -14.20 21.36 -3.11
C ASN A 126 -13.28 21.69 -1.93
N SER A 127 -13.80 21.73 -0.71
CA SER A 127 -12.98 21.96 0.49
C SER A 127 -11.92 20.88 0.71
N LEU A 128 -12.17 19.65 0.28
CA LEU A 128 -11.21 18.54 0.33
C LEU A 128 -10.15 18.69 -0.76
N TYR A 129 -10.53 19.08 -1.97
CA TYR A 129 -9.59 19.39 -3.05
C TYR A 129 -8.65 20.52 -2.62
N ASP A 130 -9.19 21.66 -2.17
CA ASP A 130 -8.41 22.82 -1.71
C ASP A 130 -7.42 22.43 -0.60
N ARG A 131 -7.85 21.58 0.34
CA ARG A 131 -7.02 21.09 1.44
C ARG A 131 -5.87 20.20 0.99
N LEU A 132 -6.06 19.41 -0.08
CA LEU A 132 -5.17 18.32 -0.46
C LEU A 132 -4.35 18.60 -1.72
N GLU A 133 -4.69 19.62 -2.51
CA GLU A 133 -4.02 19.94 -3.79
C GLU A 133 -2.50 20.10 -3.63
N SER A 134 -2.06 20.78 -2.57
CA SER A 134 -0.62 20.96 -2.29
C SER A 134 0.11 19.65 -1.92
N ARG A 135 -0.64 18.61 -1.53
CA ARG A 135 -0.10 17.32 -1.05
C ARG A 135 -0.22 16.19 -2.09
N ILE A 136 -1.25 16.23 -2.94
CA ILE A 136 -1.56 15.19 -3.93
C ILE A 136 -1.39 15.79 -5.32
N LYS A 137 -0.30 15.43 -5.99
CA LYS A 137 0.10 16.01 -7.28
C LYS A 137 -0.86 15.70 -8.44
N HIS A 138 -1.55 14.57 -8.36
CA HIS A 138 -2.44 14.09 -9.42
C HIS A 138 -3.80 13.80 -8.80
N PHE A 139 -4.71 14.76 -8.95
CA PHE A 139 -6.12 14.64 -8.64
C PHE A 139 -6.90 14.13 -9.85
#